data_AF-A0A7S1T2D0-F1
#
_entry.id   AF-A0A7S1T2D0-F1
#
_cell.length_a   1.000
_cell.length_b   1.000
_cell.length_c   1.000
_cell.angle_alpha   90.00
_cell.angle_beta   90.00
_cell.angle_gamma   90.00
#
_symmetry.space_group_name_H-M   'P 1'
#
loop_
_entity.id
_entity.type
_entity.pdbx_description
1 polymer ?
#
loop_
_entity_poly.entity_id
_entity_poly.type
_entity_poly.pdbx_seq_one_letter_code
_entity_poly.pdbx_strand_id
1 'polypeptide(L)'
;NGRGGGPRPAPAENPDDRGQPGCTNNERRRFFLMLDQGGLVDAYRCKAGSEFNMEQAAFAAGPHFSWRGSRGSDIAERGRYYGKGMRIDHLLVSEELMARVADAQILGRGPEAKGFLGSDHCPMLLTLLPSP
;
A
#
# COMPACT_ATOMS: atom_id res chain seq x y z
N ASN A 1 7.41 -30.78 1.77
CA ASN A 1 8.80 -30.29 1.59
C ASN A 1 9.01 -29.70 0.20
N GLY A 2 8.66 -28.43 0.00
CA GLY A 2 8.95 -27.70 -1.24
C GLY A 2 9.54 -26.34 -0.88
N ARG A 3 10.84 -26.30 -0.58
CA ARG A 3 11.55 -25.03 -0.40
C ARG A 3 11.70 -24.41 -1.79
N GLY A 4 10.85 -23.44 -2.13
CA GLY A 4 11.10 -22.48 -3.21
C GLY A 4 12.26 -21.57 -2.86
N GLY A 5 13.46 -22.15 -2.71
CA GLY A 5 14.71 -21.43 -2.48
C GLY A 5 15.47 -21.31 -3.78
N GLY A 6 14.89 -20.60 -4.76
CA GLY A 6 15.67 -20.15 -5.91
C GLY A 6 16.89 -19.34 -5.44
N PRO A 7 17.96 -19.28 -6.25
CA PRO A 7 19.10 -18.43 -5.92
C PRO A 7 18.61 -17.03 -5.59
N ARG A 8 19.17 -16.44 -4.53
CA ARG A 8 18.89 -15.04 -4.21
C ARG A 8 19.21 -14.22 -5.47
N PRO A 9 18.28 -13.39 -5.96
CA PRO A 9 18.55 -12.55 -7.11
C PRO A 9 19.80 -11.73 -6.84
N ALA A 10 20.61 -11.52 -7.87
CA ALA A 10 21.75 -10.63 -7.80
C ALA A 10 21.28 -9.26 -7.26
N PRO A 11 22.12 -8.57 -6.46
CA PRO A 11 21.76 -7.24 -5.97
C PRO A 11 21.47 -6.32 -7.16
N ALA A 12 20.50 -5.42 -6.99
CA ALA A 12 20.20 -4.41 -8.00
C ALA A 12 21.47 -3.63 -8.37
N GLU A 13 21.65 -3.40 -9.67
CA GLU A 13 22.82 -2.70 -10.21
C GLU A 13 22.90 -1.28 -9.65
N ASN A 14 21.76 -0.56 -9.65
CA ASN A 14 21.64 0.74 -9.03
C ASN A 14 21.49 0.62 -7.50
N PRO A 15 22.35 1.27 -6.70
CA PRO A 15 22.23 1.28 -5.24
C PRO A 15 20.86 1.76 -4.71
N ASP A 16 20.20 2.70 -5.39
CA ASP A 16 18.90 3.27 -4.98
C ASP A 16 17.70 2.35 -5.27
N ASP A 17 17.92 1.27 -6.03
CA ASP A 17 16.96 0.17 -6.24
C ASP A 17 17.18 -0.99 -5.24
N ARG A 18 18.10 -0.84 -4.27
CA ARG A 18 18.33 -1.84 -3.23
C ARG A 18 17.47 -1.54 -2.00
N GLY A 19 16.95 -2.59 -1.36
CA GLY A 19 16.16 -2.47 -0.13
C GLY A 19 14.90 -3.33 -0.17
N GLN A 20 13.88 -2.91 0.56
CA GLN A 20 12.56 -3.53 0.55
C GLN A 20 11.84 -3.18 -0.77
N PRO A 21 11.50 -4.17 -1.61
CA PRO A 21 10.68 -3.92 -2.81
C PRO A 21 9.36 -3.25 -2.45
N GLY A 22 8.94 -2.29 -3.29
CA GLY A 22 7.80 -1.41 -3.06
C GLY A 22 8.08 -0.24 -2.12
N CYS A 23 9.33 -0.03 -1.67
CA CYS A 23 9.73 1.08 -0.79
C CYS A 23 11.18 1.56 -1.01
N THR A 24 11.83 1.18 -2.12
CA THR A 24 13.17 1.67 -2.45
C THR A 24 13.15 3.17 -2.77
N ASN A 25 14.31 3.83 -2.70
CA ASN A 25 14.44 5.26 -3.01
C ASN A 25 14.00 5.56 -4.45
N ASN A 26 14.43 4.72 -5.39
CA ASN A 26 14.09 4.90 -6.79
C ASN A 26 12.61 4.60 -7.10
N GLU A 27 12.00 3.59 -6.49
CA GLU A 27 10.56 3.35 -6.63
C GLU A 27 9.75 4.57 -6.16
N ARG A 28 10.08 5.10 -4.98
CA ARG A 28 9.43 6.29 -4.42
C ARG A 28 9.63 7.52 -5.31
N ARG A 29 10.84 7.75 -5.82
CA ARG A 29 11.16 8.86 -6.72
C ARG A 29 10.41 8.74 -8.05
N ARG A 30 10.44 7.56 -8.68
CA ARG A 30 9.76 7.32 -9.96
C ARG A 30 8.25 7.45 -9.82
N PHE A 31 7.68 6.94 -8.73
CA PHE A 31 6.26 7.09 -8.44
C PHE A 31 5.88 8.57 -8.27
N PHE A 32 6.67 9.35 -7.51
CA PHE A 32 6.45 10.79 -7.40
C PHE A 32 6.51 11.50 -8.75
N LEU A 33 7.53 11.22 -9.56
CA LEU A 33 7.67 11.84 -10.89
C LEU A 33 6.51 11.47 -11.82
N MET A 34 6.01 10.24 -11.76
CA MET A 34 4.83 9.81 -12.52
C MET A 34 3.58 10.60 -12.12
N LEU A 35 3.38 10.84 -10.81
CA LEU A 35 2.26 11.64 -10.32
C LEU A 35 2.36 13.10 -10.78
N ASP A 36 3.54 13.71 -10.59
CA ASP A 36 3.83 15.09 -10.95
C ASP A 36 3.66 15.35 -12.45
N GLN A 37 4.26 14.52 -13.30
CA GLN A 37 4.15 14.66 -14.76
C GLN A 37 2.75 14.34 -15.29
N GLY A 38 2.00 13.50 -14.58
CA GLY A 38 0.63 13.12 -14.95
C GLY A 38 -0.44 14.09 -14.45
N GLY A 39 -0.10 15.09 -13.63
CA GLY A 39 -1.08 15.91 -12.92
C GLY A 39 -2.03 15.05 -12.08
N LEU A 40 -1.47 14.03 -11.40
CA LEU A 40 -2.22 13.05 -10.62
C LEU A 40 -2.01 13.26 -9.13
N VAL A 41 -3.08 13.07 -8.36
CA VAL A 41 -3.04 13.08 -6.89
C VAL A 41 -3.55 11.75 -6.33
N ASP A 42 -3.00 11.37 -5.17
CA ASP A 42 -3.45 10.20 -4.41
C ASP A 42 -4.66 10.60 -3.56
N ALA A 43 -5.86 10.27 -4.04
CA ALA A 43 -7.13 10.70 -3.45
C ALA A 43 -7.28 10.27 -1.98
N TYR A 44 -6.81 9.06 -1.64
CA TYR A 44 -6.81 8.59 -0.26
C TYR A 44 -5.92 9.46 0.62
N ARG A 45 -4.71 9.80 0.17
CA ARG A 45 -3.80 10.68 0.92
C ARG A 45 -4.38 12.07 1.10
N CYS A 46 -5.02 12.63 0.07
CA CYS A 46 -5.65 13.94 0.13
C CYS A 46 -6.84 13.98 1.09
N LYS A 47 -7.68 12.92 1.13
CA LYS A 47 -8.86 12.85 2.00
C LYS A 47 -8.55 12.45 3.44
N ALA A 48 -7.59 11.57 3.66
CA ALA A 48 -7.17 11.16 5.00
C ALA A 48 -6.54 12.32 5.81
N GLY A 49 -6.15 13.42 5.15
CA GLY A 49 -5.60 14.61 5.80
C GLY A 49 -4.23 14.38 6.46
N SER A 50 -3.65 15.46 6.97
CA SER A 50 -2.41 15.49 7.77
C SER A 50 -2.51 14.73 9.10
N GLU A 51 -3.65 14.09 9.42
CA GLU A 51 -3.85 13.26 10.60
C GLU A 51 -3.20 11.86 10.49
N PHE A 52 -2.46 11.61 9.40
CA PHE A 52 -1.56 10.46 9.30
C PHE A 52 -0.39 10.62 10.28
N ASN A 53 -0.62 10.29 11.55
CA ASN A 53 0.43 10.17 12.54
C ASN A 53 1.21 8.87 12.27
N MET A 54 2.52 8.98 12.01
CA MET A 54 3.42 7.83 11.87
C MET A 54 3.35 6.87 13.06
N GLU A 55 3.04 7.37 14.25
CA GLU A 55 2.84 6.59 15.48
C GLU A 55 1.53 5.77 15.45
N GLN A 56 0.46 6.30 14.84
CA GLN A 56 -0.78 5.54 14.60
C GLN A 56 -0.63 4.55 13.44
N ALA A 57 0.16 4.89 12.41
CA ALA A 57 0.50 3.95 11.33
C ALA A 57 1.42 2.81 11.81
N ALA A 58 2.24 3.05 12.85
CA ALA A 58 3.00 2.00 13.53
C ALA A 58 2.09 1.01 14.26
N PHE A 59 0.93 1.46 14.74
CA PHE A 59 -0.14 0.55 15.13
C PHE A 59 -0.79 -0.04 13.89
N ALA A 60 -0.46 -1.31 13.62
CA ALA A 60 -1.05 -2.12 12.56
C ALA A 60 -2.60 -2.18 12.57
N ALA A 61 -3.27 -1.60 13.56
CA ALA A 61 -4.72 -1.53 13.72
C ALA A 61 -5.44 -0.60 12.71
N GLY A 62 -4.79 0.46 12.21
CA GLY A 62 -5.43 1.46 11.35
C GLY A 62 -5.70 1.00 9.90
N PRO A 63 -6.67 1.62 9.20
CA PRO A 63 -6.98 1.32 7.79
C PRO A 63 -5.98 2.01 6.85
N HIS A 64 -4.69 1.74 7.04
CA HIS A 64 -3.60 2.43 6.34
C HIS A 64 -2.88 1.56 5.33
N PHE A 65 -3.13 0.25 5.35
CA PHE A 65 -2.42 -0.74 4.55
C PHE A 65 -3.40 -1.49 3.68
N SER A 66 -3.12 -1.51 2.39
CA SER A 66 -3.90 -2.26 1.41
C SER A 66 -3.42 -3.70 1.28
N TRP A 67 -2.16 -3.97 1.65
CA TRP A 67 -1.53 -5.29 1.63
C TRP A 67 -1.06 -5.72 3.02
N ARG A 68 -1.13 -7.03 3.32
CA ARG A 68 -0.62 -7.64 4.56
C ARG A 68 0.21 -8.88 4.27
N GLY A 69 1.30 -9.02 5.03
CA GLY A 69 2.10 -10.23 4.98
C GLY A 69 1.35 -11.46 5.50
N SER A 70 1.43 -12.55 4.75
CA SER A 70 0.74 -13.80 5.08
C SER A 70 1.23 -14.43 6.39
N ARG A 71 0.33 -15.18 7.03
CA ARG A 71 0.63 -16.06 8.16
C ARG A 71 1.57 -17.19 7.70
N GLY A 72 2.46 -17.65 8.58
CA GLY A 72 3.18 -18.91 8.35
C GLY A 72 2.21 -20.11 8.34
N SER A 73 2.58 -21.17 7.63
CA SER A 73 1.73 -22.37 7.45
C SER A 73 1.46 -23.10 8.76
N ASP A 74 2.45 -23.15 9.66
CA ASP A 74 2.40 -23.97 10.87
C ASP A 74 2.30 -23.09 12.12
N ILE A 75 3.00 -21.96 12.12
CA ILE A 75 2.98 -20.94 13.18
C ILE A 75 2.87 -19.59 12.47
N ALA A 76 1.85 -18.81 12.83
CA ALA A 76 1.52 -17.59 12.11
C ALA A 76 2.70 -16.60 12.08
N GLU A 77 3.38 -16.46 13.21
CA GLU A 77 4.52 -15.56 13.44
C GLU A 77 5.77 -15.93 12.63
N ARG A 78 5.83 -17.15 12.07
CA ARG A 78 6.92 -17.57 11.18
C ARG A 78 6.75 -17.07 9.74
N GLY A 79 5.61 -16.43 9.43
CA GLY A 79 5.42 -15.74 8.16
C GLY A 79 6.41 -14.58 8.04
N ARG A 80 7.19 -14.53 6.95
CA ARG A 80 8.28 -13.54 6.73
C ARG A 80 7.84 -12.08 6.96
N TYR A 81 6.59 -11.78 6.65
CA TYR A 81 6.01 -10.44 6.77
C TYR A 81 4.77 -10.40 7.67
N TYR A 82 4.53 -11.43 8.48
CA TYR A 82 3.35 -11.48 9.35
C TYR A 82 3.25 -10.24 10.24
N GLY A 83 2.04 -9.68 10.35
CA GLY A 83 1.76 -8.45 11.09
C GLY A 83 2.25 -7.15 10.43
N LYS A 84 3.03 -7.24 9.35
CA LYS A 84 3.47 -6.07 8.56
C LYS A 84 2.43 -5.73 7.50
N GLY A 85 2.43 -4.47 7.08
CA GLY A 85 1.56 -3.99 6.00
C GLY A 85 2.26 -2.99 5.10
N MET A 86 1.75 -2.87 3.88
CA MET A 86 2.14 -1.86 2.91
C MET A 86 0.88 -1.26 2.27
N ARG A 87 0.97 -0.01 1.82
CA ARG A 87 -0.06 0.61 1.01
C ARG A 87 0.48 0.78 -0.40
N ILE A 88 0.26 -0.26 -1.20
CA ILE A 88 0.77 -0.39 -2.56
C ILE A 88 -0.34 -0.42 -3.60
N ASP A 89 -1.60 -0.30 -3.15
CA ASP A 89 -2.77 -0.08 -3.99
C ASP A 89 -3.17 1.39 -3.87
N HIS A 90 -3.40 2.05 -5.01
CA HIS A 90 -3.56 3.50 -5.08
C HIS A 90 -4.88 3.89 -5.75
N LEU A 91 -5.49 4.97 -5.24
CA LEU A 91 -6.63 5.65 -5.85
C LEU A 91 -6.11 6.95 -6.45
N LEU A 92 -5.52 6.87 -7.65
CA LEU A 92 -4.97 8.02 -8.35
C LEU A 92 -6.05 8.68 -9.21
N VAL A 93 -6.19 9.99 -9.08
CA VAL A 93 -7.13 10.80 -9.88
C VAL A 93 -6.39 11.99 -10.46
N SER A 94 -6.87 12.57 -11.56
CA SER A 94 -6.35 13.86 -12.01
C SER A 94 -6.63 14.94 -10.97
N GLU A 95 -5.78 15.95 -10.90
CA GLU A 95 -5.95 17.11 -10.03
C GLU A 95 -7.34 17.74 -10.18
N GLU A 96 -7.82 17.89 -11.42
CA GLU A 96 -9.15 18.43 -11.73
C GLU A 96 -10.29 17.56 -11.18
N LEU A 97 -10.14 16.23 -11.22
CA LEU A 97 -11.16 15.29 -10.75
C LEU A 97 -11.25 15.24 -9.22
N MET A 98 -10.21 15.70 -8.51
CA MET A 98 -10.15 15.68 -7.04
C MET A 98 -11.33 16.42 -6.40
N ALA A 99 -11.81 17.50 -7.02
CA ALA A 99 -12.97 18.26 -6.56
C ALA A 99 -14.27 17.43 -6.54
N ARG A 100 -14.35 16.37 -7.35
CA ARG A 100 -15.50 15.44 -7.37
C ARG A 100 -15.30 14.20 -6.51
N VAL A 101 -14.14 14.01 -5.90
CA VAL A 101 -13.94 12.89 -4.98
C VAL A 101 -14.75 13.17 -3.72
N ALA A 102 -15.83 12.43 -3.53
CA ALA A 102 -16.63 12.47 -2.32
C ALA A 102 -15.85 11.80 -1.18
N ASP A 103 -15.33 10.59 -1.45
CA ASP A 103 -14.69 9.75 -0.44
C ASP A 103 -13.65 8.80 -1.05
N ALA A 104 -12.66 8.40 -0.24
CA ALA A 104 -11.61 7.47 -0.60
C ALA A 104 -11.17 6.64 0.63
N GLN A 105 -11.37 5.32 0.59
CA GLN A 105 -11.20 4.44 1.75
C GLN A 105 -10.34 3.20 1.46
N ILE A 106 -9.65 2.74 2.50
CA ILE A 106 -9.05 1.40 2.61
C ILE A 106 -9.97 0.56 3.49
N LEU A 107 -10.48 -0.56 2.97
CA LEU A 107 -11.47 -1.36 3.70
C LEU A 107 -10.84 -2.46 4.58
N GLY A 108 -9.53 -2.69 4.43
CA GLY A 108 -8.76 -3.60 5.26
C GLY A 108 -8.29 -2.99 6.58
N ARG A 109 -8.27 -3.78 7.64
CA ARG A 109 -7.86 -3.35 8.99
C ARG A 109 -7.06 -4.40 9.73
N GLY A 110 -6.19 -3.92 10.62
CA GLY A 110 -5.50 -4.77 11.58
C GLY A 110 -4.43 -5.68 10.99
N PRO A 111 -3.55 -6.24 11.83
CA PRO A 111 -2.63 -7.31 11.45
C PRO A 111 -3.35 -8.64 11.17
N GLU A 112 -4.61 -8.79 11.60
CA GLU A 112 -5.42 -9.99 11.35
C GLU A 112 -6.04 -10.03 9.94
N ALA A 113 -5.73 -9.04 9.08
CA ALA A 113 -6.25 -8.93 7.72
C ALA A 113 -7.79 -8.96 7.64
N LYS A 114 -8.47 -8.27 8.58
CA LYS A 114 -9.93 -8.11 8.53
C LYS A 114 -10.31 -7.28 7.31
N GLY A 115 -11.26 -7.74 6.51
CA GLY A 115 -11.70 -7.07 5.28
C GLY A 115 -10.87 -7.38 4.04
N PHE A 116 -9.94 -8.33 4.09
CA PHE A 116 -9.10 -8.73 2.95
C PHE A 116 -9.73 -9.82 2.05
N LEU A 117 -10.89 -10.37 2.45
CA LEU A 117 -11.74 -11.22 1.62
C LEU A 117 -11.04 -12.44 0.98
N GLY A 118 -10.04 -13.01 1.67
CA GLY A 118 -9.28 -14.18 1.19
C GLY A 118 -8.07 -13.85 0.30
N SER A 119 -7.83 -12.57 0.00
CA SER A 119 -6.60 -12.08 -0.60
C SER A 119 -5.62 -11.59 0.48
N ASP A 120 -4.36 -11.40 0.13
CA ASP A 120 -3.37 -10.64 0.90
C ASP A 120 -3.47 -9.12 0.65
N HIS A 121 -4.34 -8.71 -0.29
CA HIS A 121 -4.77 -7.33 -0.52
C HIS A 121 -6.23 -7.11 -0.07
N CYS A 122 -6.55 -5.92 0.42
CA CYS A 122 -7.93 -5.54 0.73
C CYS A 122 -8.50 -4.60 -0.34
N PRO A 123 -9.84 -4.55 -0.48
CA PRO A 123 -10.48 -3.60 -1.38
C PRO A 123 -10.21 -2.15 -0.99
N MET A 124 -10.05 -1.32 -2.03
CA MET A 124 -10.01 0.14 -1.98
C MET A 124 -11.32 0.67 -2.54
N LEU A 125 -11.93 1.68 -1.91
CA LEU A 125 -13.17 2.29 -2.37
C LEU A 125 -12.95 3.76 -2.71
N LEU A 126 -13.33 4.15 -3.93
CA LEU A 126 -13.38 5.55 -4.36
C LEU A 126 -14.83 5.89 -4.69
N THR A 127 -15.36 6.95 -4.09
CA THR A 127 -16.68 7.47 -4.41
C THR A 127 -16.55 8.83 -5.08
N LEU A 128 -17.11 8.94 -6.28
CA LEU A 128 -17.18 10.18 -7.05
C LEU A 128 -18.59 10.74 -6.95
N LEU A 129 -18.70 12.07 -6.89
CA LEU A 129 -19.97 12.76 -7.14
C LEU A 129 -20.44 12.48 -8.57
N PRO A 130 -21.76 12.44 -8.83
CA PRO A 130 -22.30 12.34 -10.18
C PRO A 130 -21.71 13.40 -11.10
N SER A 131 -21.70 13.12 -12.41
CA SER A 131 -21.42 14.17 -13.38
C SER A 131 -22.44 15.30 -13.20
N PRO A 132 -22.03 16.57 -13.26
CA PRO A 132 -22.98 17.66 -13.47
C PRO A 132 -23.77 17.46 -14.76
#